data_AF-A0A4Q5NJ44-F1
#
_entry.id   AF-A0A4Q5NJ44-F1
#
_cell.length_a   1.000
_cell.length_b   1.000
_cell.length_c   1.000
_cell.angle_alpha   90.00
_cell.angle_beta   90.00
_cell.angle_gamma   90.00
#
_symmetry.space_group_name_H-M   'P 1'
#
loop_
_entity.id
_entity.type
_entity.pdbx_description
1 polymer ?
#
loop_
_entity_poly.entity_id
_entity_poly.type
_entity_poly.pdbx_seq_one_letter_code
_entity_poly.pdbx_strand_id
1 'polypeptide(L)'
;MTEQEAEVWAARITRIWGVTNVRMYSYNDQPNSFRYEGRFEHEGFPAFLSLDNKGGTLCCRFGWSHLHLEVGPQSGIIVSDQTPPHSNANGRTQSDYWLPTFRRNCWLSGVPIEATAHEKAEWMRGYTREEIEAWNLKM
;
A
#
# COMPACT_ATOMS: atom_id res chain seq x y z
N MET A 1 -5.44 -15.36 9.37
CA MET A 1 -4.32 -15.55 8.44
C MET A 1 -3.33 -16.49 9.11
N THR A 2 -2.91 -17.55 8.44
CA THR A 2 -1.83 -18.44 8.90
C THR A 2 -0.45 -17.78 8.70
N GLU A 3 0.60 -18.35 9.28
CA GLU A 3 1.97 -17.87 9.08
C GLU A 3 2.38 -17.92 7.60
N GLN A 4 2.08 -19.03 6.92
CA GLN A 4 2.34 -19.18 5.49
C GLN A 4 1.58 -18.16 4.63
N GLU A 5 0.31 -17.88 4.96
CA GLU A 5 -0.46 -16.84 4.28
C GLU A 5 0.16 -15.45 4.51
N ALA A 6 0.68 -15.17 5.71
CA ALA A 6 1.36 -13.92 6.02
C ALA A 6 2.68 -13.76 5.25
N GLU A 7 3.46 -14.84 5.09
CA GLU A 7 4.69 -14.83 4.29
C GLU A 7 4.41 -14.59 2.80
N VAL A 8 3.43 -15.29 2.23
CA VAL A 8 3.02 -15.08 0.82
C VAL A 8 2.55 -13.65 0.60
N TRP A 9 1.78 -13.11 1.54
CA TRP A 9 1.31 -11.74 1.47
C TRP A 9 2.46 -10.74 1.60
N ALA A 10 3.38 -10.95 2.56
CA ALA A 10 4.57 -10.14 2.73
C ALA A 10 5.46 -10.13 1.48
N ALA A 11 5.67 -11.28 0.83
CA ALA A 11 6.43 -11.38 -0.41
C ALA A 11 5.77 -10.57 -1.55
N ARG A 12 4.45 -10.69 -1.70
CA ARG A 12 3.65 -9.91 -2.66
C ARG A 12 3.80 -8.41 -2.41
N ILE A 13 3.62 -7.95 -1.17
CA ILE A 13 3.73 -6.54 -0.80
C ILE A 13 5.15 -6.03 -1.05
N THR A 14 6.16 -6.81 -0.68
CA THR A 14 7.57 -6.48 -0.93
C THR A 14 7.81 -6.25 -2.42
N ARG A 15 7.27 -7.13 -3.28
CA ARG A 15 7.37 -7.05 -4.73
C ARG A 15 6.66 -5.83 -5.33
N ILE A 16 5.45 -5.52 -4.85
CA ILE A 16 4.62 -4.43 -5.40
C ILE A 16 5.15 -3.06 -4.98
N TRP A 17 5.46 -2.91 -3.69
CA TRP A 17 5.87 -1.63 -3.11
C TRP A 17 7.36 -1.37 -3.24
N GLY A 18 8.17 -2.39 -3.55
CA GLY A 18 9.63 -2.29 -3.59
C GLY A 18 10.22 -1.93 -2.22
N VAL A 19 9.59 -2.38 -1.13
CA VAL A 19 10.05 -2.04 0.22
C VAL A 19 11.34 -2.77 0.58
N THR A 20 12.12 -2.08 1.38
CA THR A 20 13.39 -2.48 1.97
C THR A 20 13.28 -2.36 3.50
N ASN A 21 14.24 -2.94 4.23
CA ASN A 21 14.26 -2.91 5.70
C ASN A 21 12.96 -3.41 6.33
N VAL A 22 12.45 -4.52 5.80
CA VAL A 22 11.17 -5.10 6.21
C VAL A 22 11.26 -5.63 7.65
N ARG A 23 10.25 -5.32 8.46
CA ARG A 23 10.05 -5.88 9.78
C ARG A 23 8.65 -6.47 9.87
N MET A 24 8.57 -7.68 10.39
CA MET A 24 7.32 -8.37 10.65
C MET A 24 7.20 -8.62 12.14
N TYR A 25 6.07 -8.23 12.72
CA TYR A 25 5.78 -8.38 14.14
C TYR A 25 4.55 -9.26 14.30
N SER A 26 4.59 -10.22 15.21
CA SER A 26 3.41 -10.90 15.74
C SER A 26 3.05 -10.30 17.09
N TYR A 27 1.77 -10.07 17.36
CA TYR A 27 1.35 -9.60 18.68
C TYR A 27 1.10 -10.80 19.61
N ASN A 28 1.88 -10.90 20.68
CA ASN A 28 1.76 -11.99 21.66
C ASN A 28 0.36 -12.08 22.28
N ASP A 29 -0.31 -10.94 22.44
CA ASP A 29 -1.63 -10.86 23.09
C ASP A 29 -2.79 -11.13 22.12
N GLN A 30 -2.50 -11.37 20.84
CA GLN A 30 -3.51 -11.46 19.79
C GLN A 30 -3.13 -12.55 18.77
N PRO A 31 -3.56 -13.80 19.00
CA PRO A 31 -3.30 -14.87 18.06
C PRO A 31 -3.87 -14.51 16.68
N ASN A 32 -3.04 -14.64 15.65
CA ASN A 32 -3.31 -14.30 14.25
C ASN A 32 -3.27 -12.82 13.88
N SER A 33 -2.70 -11.90 14.69
CA SER A 33 -2.38 -10.55 14.20
C SER A 33 -0.89 -10.38 13.88
N PHE A 34 -0.61 -9.68 12.78
CA PHE A 34 0.74 -9.28 12.42
C PHE A 34 0.77 -7.87 11.85
N ARG A 35 1.93 -7.22 12.06
CA ARG A 35 2.26 -5.95 11.45
C ARG A 35 3.43 -6.12 10.50
N TYR A 36 3.26 -5.64 9.27
CA TYR A 36 4.30 -5.54 8.27
C TYR A 36 4.75 -4.08 8.15
N GLU A 37 6.03 -3.81 8.33
CA GLU A 37 6.61 -2.47 8.20
C GLU A 37 7.77 -2.49 7.21
N GLY A 38 7.87 -1.47 6.35
CA GLY A 38 8.95 -1.38 5.38
C GLY A 38 9.16 0.04 4.88
N ARG A 39 10.35 0.30 4.33
CA ARG A 39 10.69 1.58 3.69
C ARG A 39 10.75 1.40 2.19
N PHE A 40 10.07 2.23 1.44
CA PHE A 40 10.20 2.27 -0.01
C PHE A 40 10.56 3.67 -0.48
N GLU A 41 11.01 3.76 -1.71
CA GLU A 41 11.31 5.02 -2.37
C GLU A 41 10.50 5.07 -3.66
N HIS A 42 9.94 6.24 -3.96
CA HIS A 42 9.32 6.50 -5.25
C HIS A 42 9.88 7.82 -5.75
N GLU A 43 10.54 7.77 -6.91
CA GLU A 43 11.14 8.92 -7.58
C GLU A 43 12.03 9.79 -6.64
N GLY A 44 12.84 9.16 -5.78
CA GLY A 44 13.74 9.89 -4.87
C GLY A 44 13.16 10.20 -3.50
N PHE A 45 11.88 9.94 -3.25
CA PHE A 45 11.22 10.29 -1.99
C PHE A 45 11.00 9.07 -1.08
N PRO A 46 11.53 9.07 0.16
CA PRO A 46 11.36 7.96 1.08
C PRO A 46 9.96 7.94 1.68
N ALA A 47 9.40 6.74 1.78
CA ALA A 47 8.10 6.48 2.36
C ALA A 47 8.16 5.26 3.28
N PHE A 48 7.26 5.24 4.25
CA PHE A 48 7.09 4.16 5.21
C PHE A 48 5.74 3.51 4.99
N LEU A 49 5.76 2.20 4.75
CA LEU A 49 4.59 1.36 4.64
C LEU A 49 4.37 0.64 5.97
N SER A 50 3.14 0.69 6.48
CA SER A 50 2.69 -0.13 7.59
C SER A 50 1.40 -0.84 7.20
N LEU A 51 1.37 -2.14 7.41
CA LEU A 51 0.23 -2.99 7.14
C LEU A 51 -0.17 -3.72 8.41
N ASP A 52 -1.46 -3.66 8.72
CA ASP A 52 -2.04 -4.42 9.80
C ASP A 52 -3.12 -5.35 9.25
N ASN A 53 -3.05 -6.63 9.61
CA ASN A 53 -4.07 -7.59 9.24
C ASN A 53 -5.33 -7.47 10.12
N LYS A 54 -5.28 -6.75 11.24
CA LYS A 54 -6.43 -6.33 12.03
C LYS A 54 -7.11 -5.13 11.37
N GLY A 55 -8.02 -5.44 10.44
CA GLY A 55 -8.84 -4.43 9.76
C GLY A 55 -8.43 -4.14 8.32
N GLY A 56 -7.42 -4.83 7.78
CA GLY A 56 -6.99 -4.62 6.39
C GLY A 56 -6.45 -3.21 6.15
N THR A 57 -5.96 -2.57 7.21
CA THR A 57 -5.51 -1.18 7.15
C THR A 57 -4.15 -1.13 6.48
N LEU A 58 -4.12 -0.59 5.27
CA LEU A 58 -2.88 -0.24 4.58
C LEU A 58 -2.56 1.23 4.82
N CYS A 59 -1.47 1.50 5.52
CA CYS A 59 -1.01 2.84 5.87
C CYS A 59 0.30 3.16 5.13
N CYS A 60 0.35 4.29 4.45
CA CYS A 60 1.59 4.87 3.95
C CYS A 60 1.82 6.26 4.56
N ARG A 61 3.05 6.48 5.02
CA ARG A 61 3.55 7.77 5.51
C ARG A 61 4.71 8.22 4.63
N PHE A 62 4.61 9.41 4.05
CA PHE A 62 5.55 9.87 3.03
C PHE A 62 6.43 11.02 3.54
N GLY A 63 7.72 10.77 3.78
CA GLY A 63 8.70 11.82 4.06
C GLY A 63 8.40 12.72 5.28
N TRP A 64 8.95 13.94 5.25
CA TRP A 64 8.90 14.95 6.33
C TRP A 64 7.53 15.63 6.45
N SER A 65 6.75 15.56 5.39
CA SER A 65 5.38 16.02 5.31
C SER A 65 4.48 14.90 5.80
N HIS A 66 3.58 15.23 6.72
CA HIS A 66 2.79 14.27 7.44
C HIS A 66 1.61 13.75 6.58
N LEU A 67 1.86 13.42 5.31
CA LEU A 67 0.89 12.79 4.43
C LEU A 67 0.69 11.35 4.89
N HIS A 68 -0.54 11.08 5.30
CA HIS A 68 -1.00 9.80 5.75
C HIS A 68 -2.10 9.33 4.79
N LEU A 69 -1.79 8.27 4.03
CA LEU A 69 -2.76 7.57 3.20
C LEU A 69 -3.11 6.26 3.88
N GLU A 70 -4.40 6.04 4.10
CA GLU A 70 -4.92 4.85 4.75
C GLU A 70 -6.03 4.23 3.91
N VAL A 71 -6.06 2.92 3.76
CA VAL A 71 -7.27 2.21 3.29
C VAL A 71 -7.86 1.45 4.47
N GLY A 72 -9.07 1.82 4.87
CA GLY A 72 -9.75 1.17 6.00
C GLY A 72 -10.52 -0.10 5.59
N PRO A 73 -10.99 -0.89 6.58
CA PRO A 73 -11.74 -2.13 6.36
C PRO A 73 -13.03 -1.97 5.55
N GLN A 74 -13.56 -0.74 5.46
CA GLN A 74 -14.76 -0.41 4.70
C GLN A 74 -14.48 -0.04 3.24
N SER A 75 -13.28 -0.37 2.71
CA SER A 75 -12.87 -0.19 1.29
C SER A 75 -12.53 1.24 0.88
N GLY A 76 -12.65 2.22 1.79
CA GLY A 76 -12.43 3.63 1.50
C GLY A 76 -10.98 4.07 1.71
N ILE A 77 -10.50 4.96 0.84
CA ILE A 77 -9.21 5.62 0.99
C ILE A 77 -9.41 6.89 1.82
N ILE A 78 -8.70 6.97 2.93
CA ILE A 78 -8.61 8.14 3.79
C ILE A 78 -7.30 8.85 3.46
N VAL A 79 -7.41 10.12 3.10
CA VAL A 79 -6.27 11.01 2.85
C VAL A 79 -6.23 12.01 4.00
N SER A 80 -5.16 11.99 4.79
CA SER A 80 -4.92 12.98 5.83
C SER A 80 -3.60 13.68 5.54
N ASP A 81 -3.67 14.97 5.23
CA ASP A 81 -2.52 15.84 5.02
C ASP A 81 -2.42 16.77 6.24
N GLN A 82 -1.40 16.61 7.10
CA GLN A 82 -1.19 17.58 8.17
C GLN A 82 -0.34 18.75 7.66
N THR A 83 -1.02 19.86 7.35
CA THR A 83 -0.62 21.29 7.30
C THR A 83 0.81 21.74 6.92
N PRO A 84 0.94 22.87 6.16
CA PRO A 84 0.06 23.32 5.08
C PRO A 84 0.26 22.42 3.86
N PRO A 85 -0.69 22.39 2.91
CA PRO A 85 -0.48 21.70 1.64
C PRO A 85 0.77 22.29 1.00
N HIS A 86 1.86 21.53 1.03
CA HIS A 86 3.04 21.83 0.24
C HIS A 86 2.66 21.52 -1.20
N SER A 87 1.95 22.46 -1.84
CA SER A 87 1.85 22.45 -3.27
C SER A 87 3.23 22.77 -3.83
N ASN A 88 3.68 21.96 -4.79
CA ASN A 88 4.87 22.34 -5.54
C ASN A 88 4.57 23.60 -6.38
N ALA A 89 5.58 24.14 -7.06
CA ALA A 89 5.41 25.32 -7.94
C ALA A 89 4.33 25.14 -9.03
N ASN A 90 3.88 23.90 -9.28
CA ASN A 90 2.83 23.55 -10.25
C ASN A 90 1.45 23.40 -9.60
N GLY A 91 1.28 23.73 -8.32
CA GLY A 91 0.00 23.67 -7.61
C GLY A 91 -0.46 22.26 -7.22
N ARG A 92 0.33 21.20 -7.50
CA ARG A 92 -0.03 19.83 -7.12
C ARG A 92 0.23 19.61 -5.64
N THR A 93 -0.76 19.10 -4.92
CA THR A 93 -0.58 18.69 -3.53
C THR A 93 0.23 17.40 -3.47
N GLN A 94 0.72 17.05 -2.28
CA GLN A 94 1.39 15.75 -2.10
C GLN A 94 0.43 14.57 -2.30
N SER A 95 -0.85 14.75 -1.95
CA SER A 95 -1.86 13.73 -2.23
C SER A 95 -2.00 13.50 -3.73
N ASP A 96 -2.02 14.54 -4.57
CA ASP A 96 -2.13 14.39 -6.03
C ASP A 96 -0.96 13.59 -6.62
N TYR A 97 0.20 13.72 -6.00
CA TYR A 97 1.40 13.02 -6.41
C TYR A 97 1.41 11.54 -5.96
N TRP A 98 1.09 11.27 -4.69
CA TRP A 98 1.21 9.93 -4.11
C TRP A 98 -0.03 9.04 -4.26
N LEU A 99 -1.22 9.63 -4.34
CA LEU A 99 -2.48 8.90 -4.37
C LEU A 99 -2.60 7.91 -5.55
N PRO A 100 -2.15 8.24 -6.79
CA PRO A 100 -2.18 7.27 -7.89
C PRO A 100 -1.32 6.03 -7.60
N THR A 101 -0.08 6.22 -7.15
CA THR A 101 0.84 5.12 -6.78
C THR A 101 0.29 4.30 -5.63
N PHE A 102 -0.25 4.97 -4.60
CA PHE A 102 -0.87 4.32 -3.46
C PHE A 102 -2.07 3.46 -3.88
N ARG A 103 -3.00 4.02 -4.66
CA ARG A 103 -4.18 3.29 -5.19
C ARG A 103 -3.75 2.04 -5.95
N ARG A 104 -2.89 2.20 -6.94
CA ARG A 104 -2.37 1.08 -7.74
C ARG A 104 -1.83 -0.02 -6.85
N ASN A 105 -0.96 0.33 -5.91
CA ASN A 105 -0.29 -0.65 -5.07
C ASN A 105 -1.24 -1.29 -4.05
N CYS A 106 -2.23 -0.57 -3.52
CA CYS A 106 -3.30 -1.15 -2.71
C CYS A 106 -4.07 -2.22 -3.48
N TRP A 107 -4.53 -1.90 -4.69
CA TRP A 107 -5.28 -2.84 -5.52
C TRP A 107 -4.43 -4.08 -5.86
N LEU A 108 -3.20 -3.87 -6.32
CA LEU A 108 -2.26 -4.97 -6.59
C LEU A 108 -1.95 -5.79 -5.33
N SER A 109 -2.08 -5.23 -4.13
CA SER A 109 -1.91 -5.94 -2.85
C SER A 109 -3.17 -6.71 -2.40
N GLY A 110 -4.25 -6.65 -3.18
CA GLY A 110 -5.51 -7.34 -2.91
C GLY A 110 -6.50 -6.53 -2.07
N VAL A 111 -6.20 -5.25 -1.81
CA VAL A 111 -7.11 -4.35 -1.10
C VAL A 111 -8.28 -3.99 -2.03
N PRO A 112 -9.54 -4.11 -1.59
CA PRO A 112 -10.72 -3.93 -2.43
C PRO A 112 -11.02 -2.45 -2.70
N ILE A 113 -10.11 -1.73 -3.34
CA ILE A 113 -10.36 -0.34 -3.74
C ILE A 113 -11.12 -0.29 -5.07
N GLU A 114 -11.93 0.76 -5.24
CA GLU A 114 -12.59 1.03 -6.52
C GLU A 114 -11.57 1.42 -7.59
N ALA A 115 -11.66 0.76 -8.74
CA ALA A 115 -10.85 1.02 -9.92
C ALA A 115 -11.63 0.64 -11.18
N THR A 116 -11.50 1.46 -12.22
CA THR A 116 -12.08 1.19 -13.54
C THR A 116 -11.38 0.02 -14.22
N ALA A 117 -12.05 -0.63 -15.18
CA ALA A 117 -11.43 -1.70 -15.98
C ALA A 117 -10.14 -1.23 -16.69
N HIS A 118 -10.10 0.03 -17.12
CA HIS A 118 -8.92 0.63 -17.74
C HIS A 118 -7.77 0.79 -16.74
N GLU A 119 -8.02 1.34 -15.55
CA GLU A 119 -7.01 1.44 -14.48
C GLU A 119 -6.45 0.06 -14.14
N LYS A 120 -7.30 -0.95 -13.95
CA LYS A 120 -6.87 -2.32 -13.66
C LYS A 120 -5.95 -2.87 -14.77
N ALA A 121 -6.33 -2.69 -16.04
CA ALA A 121 -5.54 -3.13 -17.18
C ALA A 121 -4.17 -2.44 -17.24
N GLU A 122 -4.11 -1.13 -16.98
CA GLU A 122 -2.85 -0.37 -16.91
C GLU A 122 -1.99 -0.81 -15.72
N TRP A 123 -2.59 -1.02 -14.54
CA TRP A 123 -1.85 -1.36 -13.33
C TRP A 123 -1.18 -2.72 -13.37
N MET A 124 -1.77 -3.68 -14.10
CA MET A 124 -1.21 -5.01 -14.33
C MET A 124 0.00 -4.99 -15.28
N ARG A 125 0.23 -3.90 -16.04
CA ARG A 125 1.42 -3.80 -16.89
C ARG A 125 2.68 -3.83 -16.03
N GLY A 126 3.62 -4.68 -16.42
CA GLY A 126 4.90 -4.88 -15.72
C GLY A 126 4.92 -6.06 -14.74
N TYR A 127 3.81 -6.80 -14.62
CA TYR A 127 3.75 -8.07 -13.88
C TYR A 127 3.48 -9.23 -14.84
N THR A 128 3.96 -10.42 -14.48
CA THR A 128 3.71 -11.63 -15.27
C THR A 128 2.29 -12.13 -15.03
N ARG A 129 1.79 -12.94 -15.97
CA ARG A 129 0.46 -13.54 -15.85
C ARG A 129 0.36 -14.43 -14.60
N GLU A 130 1.44 -15.15 -14.30
CA GLU A 130 1.54 -16.03 -13.14
C GLU A 130 1.49 -15.24 -11.83
N GLU A 131 2.15 -14.07 -11.76
CA GLU A 131 2.04 -13.16 -10.61
C GLU A 131 0.58 -12.72 -10.41
N ILE A 132 -0.08 -12.26 -11.47
CA ILE A 132 -1.47 -11.79 -11.41
C ILE A 132 -2.45 -12.90 -11.02
N GLU A 133 -2.30 -14.10 -11.59
CA GLU A 133 -3.14 -15.26 -11.26
C GLU A 133 -2.92 -15.72 -9.81
N ALA A 134 -1.67 -15.77 -9.34
CA ALA A 134 -1.34 -16.11 -7.95
C ALA A 134 -1.93 -15.11 -6.94
N TRP A 135 -2.14 -13.86 -7.35
CA TRP A 135 -2.67 -12.80 -6.50
C TRP A 135 -4.19 -12.78 -6.37
N ASN A 136 -4.90 -13.57 -7.20
CA ASN A 136 -6.35 -13.74 -7.19
C ASN A 136 -7.10 -12.39 -7.11
N LEU A 137 -6.71 -11.44 -7.96
CA LEU A 137 -7.28 -10.10 -7.99
C LEU A 137 -8.72 -10.13 -8.52
N LYS A 138 -9.64 -9.44 -7.85
CA LYS A 138 -11.03 -9.30 -8.32
C LYS A 138 -11.09 -8.37 -9.54
N MET A 139 -11.26 -8.96 -10.72
CA MET A 139 -11.50 -8.23 -11.98
C MET A 139 -12.88 -7.59 -12.01
#